data_AF-A0A843M8F4-F1
#
_entry.id   AF-A0A843M8F4-F1
#
_cell.length_a   1.000
_cell.length_b   1.000
_cell.length_c   1.000
_cell.angle_alpha   90.00
_cell.angle_beta   90.00
_cell.angle_gamma   90.00
#
_symmetry.space_group_name_H-M   'P 1'
#
loop_
_entity.id
_entity.type
_entity.pdbx_description
1 polymer ?
#
loop_
_entity_poly.entity_id
_entity_poly.type
_entity_poly.pdbx_seq_one_letter_code
_entity_poly.pdbx_strand_id
1 'polypeptide(L)'
;SVNPDTFVYAAGFDAEKNEYLGLQFMANGAVFSDSMSLLVKPDVAQAQIERKEKEIHTISDSDTIKSGDSRRSGTDGGDNSGTSNPPSPVVQQKVHRRFHGHVSVDPERAIRDFGTIKEEIINQFTNNIKTKVKVTIYIDAELENGLDEKIIRDVSENCKTLHFDNFEFEE
;
A
#
# COMPACT_ATOMS: atom_id res chain seq x y z
N SER A 1 17.07 3.38 -16.90
CA SER A 1 17.04 4.29 -18.06
C SER A 1 15.82 3.94 -18.88
N VAL A 2 14.95 4.91 -19.17
CA VAL A 2 13.73 4.69 -19.94
C VAL A 2 14.06 4.69 -21.42
N ASN A 3 13.52 3.74 -22.19
CA ASN A 3 13.71 3.73 -23.63
C ASN A 3 12.94 4.92 -24.26
N PRO A 4 13.60 5.84 -24.99
CA PRO A 4 12.95 7.01 -25.57
C PRO A 4 11.85 6.66 -26.59
N ASP A 5 11.88 5.45 -27.16
CA ASP A 5 10.89 4.97 -28.13
C ASP A 5 9.67 4.30 -27.48
N THR A 6 9.50 4.41 -26.17
CA THR A 6 8.40 3.78 -25.41
C THR A 6 7.52 4.81 -24.70
N PHE A 7 6.41 4.36 -24.12
CA PHE A 7 5.58 5.18 -23.23
C PHE A 7 5.51 4.51 -21.86
N VAL A 8 5.34 5.33 -20.83
CA VAL A 8 5.23 4.89 -19.44
C VAL A 8 3.75 4.91 -19.08
N TYR A 9 3.26 3.80 -18.53
CA TYR A 9 1.89 3.75 -18.03
C TYR A 9 1.78 4.58 -16.74
N ALA A 10 0.68 5.29 -16.56
CA ALA A 10 0.26 5.85 -15.29
C ALA A 10 -1.20 5.43 -15.00
N ALA A 11 -1.47 5.05 -13.75
CA ALA A 11 -2.81 4.69 -13.29
C ALA A 11 -3.74 5.90 -13.12
N GLY A 12 -3.18 7.12 -13.16
CA GLY A 12 -3.94 8.37 -12.99
C GLY A 12 -3.04 9.59 -12.92
N PHE A 13 -3.66 10.75 -12.71
CA PHE A 13 -2.97 12.03 -12.53
C PHE A 13 -3.57 12.80 -11.35
N ASP A 14 -2.73 13.18 -10.39
CA ASP A 14 -3.07 14.06 -9.27
C ASP A 14 -2.89 15.51 -9.73
N ALA A 15 -4.00 16.19 -9.99
CA ALA A 15 -4.00 17.58 -10.47
C ALA A 15 -3.57 18.59 -9.39
N GLU A 16 -3.75 18.27 -8.10
CA GLU A 16 -3.35 19.16 -7.01
C GLU A 16 -1.83 19.17 -6.84
N LYS A 17 -1.20 18.01 -7.00
CA LYS A 17 0.26 17.85 -6.91
C LYS A 17 0.97 17.96 -8.26
N ASN A 18 0.22 17.96 -9.35
CA ASN A 18 0.73 17.92 -10.72
C ASN A 18 1.65 16.69 -10.94
N GLU A 19 1.19 15.52 -10.50
CA GLU A 19 1.95 14.27 -10.52
C GLU A 19 1.21 13.10 -11.17
N TYR A 20 1.93 12.29 -11.93
CA TYR A 20 1.42 11.01 -12.44
C TYR A 20 1.50 9.92 -11.36
N LEU A 21 0.42 9.15 -11.22
CA LEU A 21 0.28 8.09 -10.23
C LEU A 21 0.60 6.73 -10.85
N GLY A 22 1.24 5.84 -10.07
CA GLY A 22 1.50 4.46 -10.48
C GLY A 22 2.34 4.31 -11.76
N LEU A 23 3.39 5.13 -11.92
CA LEU A 23 4.27 5.08 -13.09
C LEU A 23 4.90 3.68 -13.29
N GLN A 24 4.70 3.08 -14.46
CA GLN A 24 5.20 1.75 -14.80
C GLN A 24 5.86 1.71 -16.19
N PHE A 25 7.15 1.33 -16.21
CA PHE A 25 8.01 1.37 -17.41
C PHE A 25 8.00 0.08 -18.25
N MET A 26 7.48 -1.02 -17.70
CA MET A 26 7.35 -2.31 -18.37
C MET A 26 6.09 -3.02 -17.90
N ALA A 27 5.38 -3.68 -18.81
CA ALA A 27 4.18 -4.48 -18.55
C ALA A 27 4.51 -5.80 -17.83
N ASN A 28 5.16 -5.71 -16.66
CA ASN A 28 5.46 -6.85 -15.79
C ASN A 28 4.32 -7.06 -14.77
N GLY A 29 3.07 -6.79 -15.18
CA GLY A 29 1.86 -6.82 -14.36
C GLY A 29 0.61 -6.52 -15.19
N ALA A 30 -0.57 -6.58 -14.57
CA ALA A 30 -1.83 -6.25 -15.25
C ALA A 30 -1.89 -4.74 -15.53
N VAL A 31 -1.92 -4.35 -16.82
CA VAL A 31 -2.22 -2.99 -17.24
C VAL A 31 -3.74 -2.89 -17.37
N PHE A 32 -4.37 -2.12 -16.48
CA PHE A 32 -5.78 -1.81 -16.59
C PHE A 32 -5.93 -0.64 -17.57
N SER A 33 -6.79 -0.78 -18.57
CA SER A 33 -7.13 0.32 -19.47
C SER A 33 -8.51 0.83 -19.07
N ASP A 34 -8.53 1.76 -18.12
CA ASP A 34 -9.74 2.45 -17.70
C ASP A 34 -9.70 3.93 -18.10
N SER A 35 -10.75 4.69 -17.78
CA SER A 35 -10.85 6.11 -18.14
C SER A 35 -9.88 7.03 -17.40
N MET A 36 -9.16 6.52 -16.39
CA MET A 36 -8.20 7.28 -15.58
C MET A 36 -6.75 7.03 -16.03
N SER A 37 -6.53 5.94 -16.76
CA SER A 37 -5.22 5.50 -17.22
C SER A 37 -4.63 6.43 -18.28
N LEU A 38 -3.33 6.73 -18.17
CA LEU A 38 -2.62 7.67 -19.04
C LEU A 38 -1.33 7.06 -19.60
N LEU A 39 -0.99 7.45 -20.83
CA LEU A 39 0.33 7.22 -21.41
C LEU A 39 1.18 8.47 -21.22
N VAL A 40 2.30 8.30 -20.53
CA VAL A 40 3.23 9.38 -20.16
C VAL A 40 4.50 9.26 -21.00
N LYS A 41 5.00 10.40 -21.47
CA LYS A 41 6.28 10.41 -22.19
C LYS A 41 7.43 9.99 -21.25
N PRO A 42 8.41 9.21 -21.74
CA PRO A 42 9.57 8.74 -20.97
C PRO A 42 10.31 9.82 -20.16
N ASP A 43 10.58 10.95 -20.80
CA ASP A 43 11.31 12.09 -20.23
C ASP A 43 10.55 12.73 -19.07
N VAL A 44 9.24 12.90 -19.23
CA VAL A 44 8.34 13.44 -18.19
C VAL A 44 8.29 12.51 -16.98
N ALA A 45 8.11 11.20 -17.21
CA ALA A 45 8.08 10.21 -16.15
C ALA A 45 9.42 10.14 -15.39
N GLN A 46 10.55 10.14 -16.10
CA GLN A 46 11.88 10.11 -15.50
C GLN A 46 12.14 11.38 -14.67
N ALA A 47 11.80 12.56 -15.18
CA ALA A 47 11.98 13.82 -14.45
C ALA A 47 11.18 13.86 -13.13
N GLN A 48 9.98 13.28 -13.10
CA GLN A 48 9.19 13.17 -11.87
C GLN A 48 9.86 12.25 -10.85
N ILE A 49 10.39 11.10 -11.28
CA ILE A 49 11.09 10.16 -10.38
C ILE A 49 12.34 10.81 -9.80
N GLU A 50 13.17 11.44 -10.64
CA GLU A 50 14.36 12.15 -10.18
C GLU A 50 14.01 13.29 -9.22
N ARG A 51 12.90 14.00 -9.43
CA ARG A 51 12.42 15.02 -8.49
C ARG A 51 12.06 14.40 -7.14
N LYS A 52 11.30 13.30 -7.13
CA LYS A 52 10.93 12.60 -5.89
C LYS A 52 12.14 12.05 -5.15
N GLU A 53 13.09 11.45 -5.87
CA GLU A 53 14.35 10.98 -5.26
C GLU A 53 15.15 12.13 -4.64
N LYS A 54 15.19 13.29 -5.30
CA LYS A 54 15.84 14.50 -4.77
C LYS A 54 15.10 15.08 -3.56
N GLU A 55 13.77 15.12 -3.58
CA GLU A 55 12.96 15.57 -2.44
C GLU A 55 13.17 14.66 -1.21
N ILE A 56 13.24 13.35 -1.43
CA ILE A 56 13.57 12.36 -0.39
C ILE A 56 14.99 12.58 0.15
N HIS A 57 15.96 12.95 -0.69
CA HIS A 57 17.33 13.25 -0.25
C HIS A 57 17.49 14.62 0.44
N THR A 58 16.74 15.65 0.04
CA THR A 58 16.84 17.00 0.66
C THR A 58 16.32 17.07 2.09
N ILE A 59 15.51 16.10 2.53
CA ILE A 59 15.09 16.00 3.94
C ILE A 59 16.22 15.43 4.82
N SER A 60 17.23 14.78 4.22
CA SER A 60 18.36 14.20 4.96
C SER A 60 19.55 15.16 5.12
N ASP A 61 19.63 16.25 4.35
CA ASP A 61 20.81 17.15 4.31
C ASP A 61 20.55 18.57 4.86
N SER A 62 19.35 18.87 5.35
CA SER A 62 19.01 20.21 5.85
C SER A 62 19.27 20.43 7.35
N ASP A 63 20.34 19.84 7.88
CA ASP A 63 20.81 20.16 9.24
C ASP A 63 22.34 20.28 9.30
N THR A 64 22.94 21.06 8.38
CA THR A 64 24.36 21.43 8.48
C THR A 64 24.63 22.82 7.87
N ILE A 65 24.84 23.79 8.76
CA ILE A 65 25.65 25.03 8.65
C ILE A 65 25.13 26.17 7.75
N LYS A 66 24.68 27.26 8.39
CA LYS A 66 24.98 28.63 7.96
C LYS A 66 25.69 29.38 9.08
N SER A 67 27.01 29.48 8.98
CA SER A 67 27.81 30.50 9.65
C SER A 67 27.69 31.81 8.88
N GLY A 68 27.42 32.90 9.60
CA GLY A 68 27.48 34.27 9.11
C GLY A 68 27.94 35.18 10.25
N ASP A 69 29.22 35.54 10.20
CA ASP A 69 29.99 36.40 11.11
C ASP A 69 29.45 37.84 11.20
N SER A 70 29.41 38.40 12.42
CA SER A 70 29.69 39.82 12.71
C SER A 70 29.89 40.09 14.21
N ARG A 71 31.16 40.07 14.63
CA ARG A 71 31.85 40.80 15.72
C ARG A 71 31.02 41.76 16.62
N ARG A 72 31.18 41.64 17.96
CA ARG A 72 31.99 42.56 18.82
C ARG A 72 31.89 42.21 20.33
N SER A 73 33.08 42.02 20.92
CA SER A 73 33.57 42.35 22.27
C SER A 73 32.58 42.61 23.43
N GLY A 74 32.75 41.85 24.51
CA GLY A 74 32.24 42.16 25.85
C GLY A 74 32.69 41.10 26.85
N THR A 75 33.48 41.52 27.84
CA THR A 75 34.18 40.74 28.86
C THR A 75 33.24 40.14 29.92
N ASP A 76 33.72 39.05 30.54
CA ASP A 76 33.72 38.76 31.99
C ASP A 76 32.94 37.53 32.50
N GLY A 77 33.70 36.68 33.21
CA GLY A 77 33.34 35.83 34.35
C GLY A 77 32.13 34.88 34.30
N GLY A 78 32.37 33.58 34.47
CA GLY A 78 31.35 32.71 35.08
C GLY A 78 31.39 31.24 34.68
N ASP A 79 31.93 30.45 35.59
CA ASP A 79 31.74 29.03 35.86
C ASP A 79 30.50 28.30 35.27
N ASN A 80 30.72 26.99 35.07
CA ASN A 80 29.77 25.87 34.94
C ASN A 80 29.43 25.22 33.59
N SER A 81 29.67 23.91 33.63
CA SER A 81 28.94 22.81 32.98
C SER A 81 29.33 22.45 31.54
N GLY A 82 30.27 21.49 31.45
CA GLY A 82 30.36 20.59 30.30
C GLY A 82 29.07 19.80 30.18
N THR A 83 28.16 20.28 29.33
CA THR A 83 26.95 19.57 28.93
C THR A 83 27.32 18.63 27.79
N SER A 84 27.68 17.40 28.16
CA SER A 84 27.57 16.26 27.25
C SER A 84 26.10 16.14 26.87
N ASN A 85 25.75 16.52 25.63
CA ASN A 85 24.43 16.20 25.10
C ASN A 85 24.24 14.67 25.21
N PRO A 86 23.22 14.19 25.96
CA PRO A 86 22.91 12.78 25.98
C PRO A 86 22.48 12.37 24.55
N PRO A 87 22.83 11.16 24.08
CA PRO A 87 22.37 10.70 22.78
C PRO A 87 20.85 10.73 22.77
N SER A 88 20.27 11.45 21.80
CA SER A 88 18.83 11.48 21.58
C SER A 88 18.30 10.05 21.52
N PRO A 89 17.22 9.71 22.23
CA PRO A 89 16.69 8.36 22.25
C PRO A 89 16.28 7.98 20.83
N VAL A 90 16.93 6.95 20.28
CA VAL A 90 16.58 6.38 18.98
C VAL A 90 15.15 5.85 19.11
N VAL A 91 14.19 6.56 18.50
CA VAL A 91 12.81 6.10 18.43
C VAL A 91 12.79 4.86 17.55
N GLN A 92 12.75 3.68 18.17
CA GLN A 92 12.65 2.43 17.42
C GLN A 92 11.32 2.43 16.67
N GLN A 93 11.40 2.36 15.33
CA GLN A 93 10.22 2.26 14.47
C GLN A 93 9.40 1.03 14.87
N LYS A 94 8.09 1.20 15.04
CA LYS A 94 7.19 0.09 15.35
C LYS A 94 7.19 -0.90 14.18
N VAL A 95 7.61 -2.13 14.46
CA VAL A 95 7.60 -3.22 13.49
C VAL A 95 6.29 -3.98 13.58
N HIS A 96 5.49 -3.95 12.51
CA HIS A 96 4.25 -4.72 12.41
C HIS A 96 4.55 -6.14 11.94
N ARG A 97 4.01 -7.14 12.66
CA ARG A 97 4.28 -8.56 12.40
C ARG A 97 3.04 -9.36 11.97
N ARG A 98 1.87 -8.72 12.00
CA ARG A 98 0.58 -9.36 11.73
C ARG A 98 -0.38 -8.33 11.15
N PHE A 99 -1.14 -8.76 10.16
CA PHE A 99 -2.25 -8.02 9.58
C PHE A 99 -3.54 -8.82 9.79
N HIS A 100 -4.63 -8.11 10.11
CA HIS A 100 -5.98 -8.63 10.16
C HIS A 100 -6.90 -7.62 9.49
N GLY A 101 -7.77 -8.09 8.61
CA GLY A 101 -8.75 -7.26 7.92
C GLY A 101 -9.92 -8.11 7.44
N HIS A 102 -11.08 -7.50 7.36
CA HIS A 102 -12.27 -8.05 6.73
C HIS A 102 -12.94 -6.96 5.90
N VAL A 103 -13.67 -7.35 4.87
CA VAL A 103 -14.46 -6.46 4.03
C VAL A 103 -15.72 -7.22 3.60
N SER A 104 -16.86 -6.54 3.66
CA SER A 104 -18.10 -7.07 3.08
C SER A 104 -18.11 -6.81 1.59
N VAL A 105 -18.36 -7.85 0.80
CA VAL A 105 -18.45 -7.77 -0.65
C VAL A 105 -19.88 -7.99 -1.10
N ASP A 106 -20.23 -7.40 -2.24
CA ASP A 106 -21.51 -7.65 -2.87
C ASP A 106 -21.48 -9.06 -3.53
N PRO A 107 -22.40 -9.98 -3.19
CA PRO A 107 -22.41 -11.33 -3.76
C PRO A 107 -22.46 -11.35 -5.29
N GLU A 108 -23.15 -10.40 -5.93
CA GLU A 108 -23.25 -10.34 -7.40
C GLU A 108 -21.94 -9.91 -8.06
N ARG A 109 -21.06 -9.24 -7.30
CA ARG A 109 -19.75 -8.75 -7.75
C ARG A 109 -18.58 -9.47 -7.09
N ALA A 110 -18.84 -10.52 -6.32
CA ALA A 110 -17.84 -11.18 -5.47
C ALA A 110 -16.56 -11.57 -6.22
N ILE A 111 -16.67 -12.05 -7.47
CA ILE A 111 -15.50 -12.42 -8.28
C ILE A 111 -14.62 -11.20 -8.58
N ARG A 112 -15.23 -10.07 -8.96
CA ARG A 112 -14.52 -8.82 -9.28
C ARG A 112 -13.85 -8.25 -8.03
N ASP A 113 -14.60 -8.18 -6.95
CA ASP A 113 -14.13 -7.59 -5.69
C ASP A 113 -13.02 -8.46 -5.09
N PHE A 114 -13.17 -9.79 -5.11
CA PHE A 114 -12.11 -10.70 -4.69
C PHE A 114 -10.87 -10.59 -5.57
N GLY A 115 -11.02 -10.41 -6.88
CA GLY A 115 -9.90 -10.12 -7.79
C GLY A 115 -9.13 -8.87 -7.36
N THR A 116 -9.85 -7.79 -7.04
CA THR A 116 -9.24 -6.53 -6.57
C THR A 116 -8.55 -6.72 -5.22
N ILE A 117 -9.18 -7.38 -4.26
CA ILE A 117 -8.59 -7.70 -2.94
C ILE A 117 -7.33 -8.55 -3.11
N LYS A 118 -7.34 -9.49 -4.05
CA LYS A 118 -6.19 -10.32 -4.34
C LYS A 118 -5.02 -9.49 -4.83
N GLU A 119 -5.22 -8.63 -5.82
CA GLU A 119 -4.16 -7.83 -6.41
C GLU A 119 -3.60 -6.77 -5.45
N GLU A 120 -4.48 -6.05 -4.76
CA GLU A 120 -4.05 -4.90 -3.94
C GLU A 120 -3.57 -5.31 -2.54
N ILE A 121 -4.11 -6.39 -1.97
CA ILE A 121 -3.84 -6.77 -0.57
C ILE A 121 -3.11 -8.11 -0.47
N ILE A 122 -3.68 -9.18 -1.03
CA ILE A 122 -3.11 -10.52 -0.85
C ILE A 122 -1.73 -10.62 -1.51
N ASN A 123 -1.61 -10.13 -2.75
CA ASN A 123 -0.37 -10.20 -3.51
C ASN A 123 0.75 -9.39 -2.84
N GLN A 124 0.43 -8.27 -2.19
CA GLN A 124 1.39 -7.50 -1.43
C GLN A 124 2.02 -8.33 -0.29
N PHE A 125 1.27 -9.25 0.32
CA PHE A 125 1.80 -10.16 1.32
C PHE A 125 2.54 -11.35 0.71
N THR A 126 2.00 -11.97 -0.34
CA THR A 126 2.61 -13.18 -0.93
C THR A 126 3.88 -12.91 -1.71
N ASN A 127 4.08 -11.69 -2.21
CA ASN A 127 5.33 -11.26 -2.85
C ASN A 127 6.48 -11.07 -1.83
N ASN A 128 6.16 -10.97 -0.54
CA ASN A 128 7.16 -10.87 0.52
C ASN A 128 7.60 -12.25 1.03
N ILE A 129 8.91 -12.50 0.97
CA ILE A 129 9.53 -13.74 1.46
C ILE A 129 9.21 -13.94 2.95
N LYS A 130 8.79 -15.16 3.33
CA LYS A 130 8.41 -15.58 4.70
C LYS A 130 7.06 -15.06 5.22
N THR A 131 6.15 -14.61 4.37
CA THR A 131 4.76 -14.32 4.80
C THR A 131 3.85 -15.52 4.59
N LYS A 132 3.13 -15.93 5.64
CA LYS A 132 2.04 -16.92 5.53
C LYS A 132 0.72 -16.18 5.47
N VAL A 133 0.02 -16.30 4.34
CA VAL A 133 -1.31 -15.71 4.16
C VAL A 133 -2.36 -16.82 4.31
N LYS A 134 -3.42 -16.55 5.09
CA LYS A 134 -4.63 -17.37 5.16
C LYS A 134 -5.80 -16.48 4.76
N VAL A 135 -6.61 -16.96 3.82
CA VAL A 135 -7.85 -16.33 3.41
C VAL A 135 -9.00 -17.21 3.89
N THR A 136 -10.02 -16.59 4.49
CA THR A 136 -11.25 -17.26 4.91
C THR A 136 -12.40 -16.57 4.20
N ILE A 137 -13.27 -17.34 3.55
CA ILE A 137 -14.54 -16.86 3.01
C ILE A 137 -15.63 -17.24 4.02
N TYR A 138 -16.43 -16.27 4.42
CA TYR A 138 -17.59 -16.46 5.28
C TYR A 138 -18.83 -16.09 4.47
N ILE A 139 -19.80 -16.99 4.42
CA ILE A 139 -21.08 -16.80 3.73
C ILE A 139 -22.15 -16.79 4.79
N ASP A 140 -22.90 -15.70 4.84
CA ASP A 140 -24.02 -15.50 5.74
C ASP A 140 -25.26 -15.19 4.90
N ALA A 141 -26.34 -15.91 5.16
CA ALA A 141 -27.56 -15.84 4.37
C ALA A 141 -28.78 -15.95 5.31
N GLU A 142 -29.55 -14.88 5.37
CA GLU A 142 -30.83 -14.86 6.07
C GLU A 142 -31.94 -15.39 5.15
N LEU A 143 -32.71 -16.35 5.66
CA LEU A 143 -33.68 -17.13 4.87
C LEU A 143 -35.09 -16.88 5.42
N GLU A 144 -35.70 -15.74 5.06
CA GLU A 144 -37.01 -15.32 5.60
C GLU A 144 -38.11 -16.39 5.50
N ASN A 145 -38.10 -17.18 4.42
CA ASN A 145 -39.09 -18.22 4.15
C ASN A 145 -38.53 -19.64 4.33
N GLY A 146 -37.31 -19.77 4.88
CA GLY A 146 -36.55 -21.01 4.88
C GLY A 146 -36.13 -21.45 3.48
N LEU A 147 -35.60 -22.68 3.40
CA LEU A 147 -35.22 -23.34 2.16
C LEU A 147 -35.98 -24.64 2.00
N ASP A 148 -36.26 -25.02 0.75
CA ASP A 148 -36.74 -26.36 0.48
C ASP A 148 -35.63 -27.42 0.70
N GLU A 149 -36.05 -28.67 0.90
CA GLU A 149 -35.12 -29.79 1.14
C GLU A 149 -34.12 -29.98 -0.01
N LYS A 150 -34.51 -29.63 -1.24
CA LYS A 150 -33.65 -29.79 -2.42
C LYS A 150 -32.48 -28.81 -2.35
N ILE A 151 -32.73 -27.54 -2.03
CA ILE A 151 -31.67 -26.53 -1.91
C ILE A 151 -30.75 -26.86 -0.74
N ILE A 152 -31.30 -27.26 0.41
CA ILE A 152 -30.48 -27.69 1.56
C ILE A 152 -29.54 -28.82 1.16
N ARG A 153 -30.06 -29.83 0.44
CA ARG A 153 -29.26 -30.94 -0.06
C ARG A 153 -28.18 -30.48 -1.04
N ASP A 154 -28.56 -29.69 -2.05
CA ASP A 154 -27.64 -29.23 -3.10
C ASP A 154 -26.49 -28.39 -2.49
N VAL A 155 -26.81 -27.46 -1.59
CA VAL A 155 -25.81 -26.64 -0.90
C VAL A 155 -24.91 -27.50 0.00
N SER A 156 -25.48 -28.45 0.74
CA SER A 156 -24.71 -29.37 1.58
C SER A 156 -23.74 -30.25 0.79
N GLU A 157 -24.15 -30.75 -0.39
CA GLU A 157 -23.30 -31.52 -1.29
C GLU A 157 -22.18 -30.64 -1.89
N ASN A 158 -22.48 -29.38 -2.21
CA ASN A 158 -21.49 -28.41 -2.68
C ASN A 158 -20.46 -28.07 -1.60
N CYS A 159 -20.88 -27.80 -0.36
CA CYS A 159 -19.95 -27.52 0.74
C CYS A 159 -18.98 -28.69 0.98
N LYS A 160 -19.45 -29.93 0.88
CA LYS A 160 -18.57 -31.13 0.96
C LYS A 160 -17.59 -31.19 -0.21
N THR A 161 -18.07 -30.98 -1.43
CA THR A 161 -17.26 -30.96 -2.66
C THR A 161 -16.19 -29.87 -2.64
N LEU A 162 -16.54 -28.69 -2.12
CA LEU A 162 -15.67 -27.52 -2.03
C LEU A 162 -14.83 -27.48 -0.75
N HIS A 163 -14.85 -28.56 0.05
CA HIS A 163 -14.06 -28.72 1.27
C HIS A 163 -14.26 -27.57 2.28
N PHE A 164 -15.51 -27.16 2.50
CA PHE A 164 -15.83 -26.27 3.61
C PHE A 164 -15.42 -26.95 4.93
N ASP A 165 -14.65 -26.24 5.75
CA ASP A 165 -14.22 -26.73 7.07
C ASP A 165 -15.43 -26.95 7.99
N ASN A 166 -16.46 -26.10 7.89
CA ASN A 166 -17.72 -26.20 8.60
C ASN A 166 -18.84 -25.51 7.80
N PHE A 167 -20.08 -26.01 7.93
CA PHE A 167 -21.31 -25.37 7.45
C PHE A 167 -22.51 -25.91 8.25
N GLU A 168 -23.52 -25.08 8.48
CA GLU A 168 -24.71 -25.39 9.27
C GLU A 168 -25.92 -24.61 8.72
N PHE A 169 -27.12 -25.16 8.92
CA PHE A 169 -28.38 -24.45 8.71
C PHE A 169 -29.04 -24.30 10.09
N GLU A 170 -29.36 -23.07 10.48
CA GLU A 170 -30.01 -22.76 11.75
C GLU A 170 -31.53 -22.61 11.55
N GLU A 171 -32.32 -22.96 12.58
CA GLU A 171 -33.80 -22.86 12.63
C GLU A 171 -34.28 -21.63 13.41
#